data_AF-A0A2D6APM3-F1
#
_entry.id   AF-A0A2D6APM3-F1
#
_cell.length_a   1.000
_cell.length_b   1.000
_cell.length_c   1.000
_cell.angle_alpha   90.00
_cell.angle_beta   90.00
_cell.angle_gamma   90.00
#
_symmetry.space_group_name_H-M   'P 1'
#
loop_
_entity.id
_entity.type
_entity.pdbx_description
1 polymer ?
#
loop_
_entity_poly.entity_id
_entity_poly.type
_entity_poly.pdbx_seq_one_letter_code
_entity_poly.pdbx_strand_id
1 'polypeptide(L)'
;MNIQERIWSDLTTSDYQAIYASIYNSRVRKLSDGINIFTTAVSSASVGAWAIWEHLPGLWGFLIAISQFINLAKPYIPRIRDYELYHELQLHYKERHYELDDLWLQISLGDLTEDEMKNSYRSIYQKFFNLSKKFLKVRIENNHKIEKLAVSEWELSLAKYGATNN
;
A
#
# COMPACT_ATOMS: atom_id res chain seq x y z
N MET A 1 19.60 -9.80 -22.93
CA MET A 1 18.21 -9.70 -22.46
C MET A 1 17.44 -8.93 -23.51
N ASN A 2 16.46 -9.59 -24.13
CA ASN A 2 15.55 -9.01 -25.12
C ASN A 2 14.70 -7.91 -24.45
N ILE A 3 14.22 -6.91 -25.21
CA ILE A 3 13.32 -5.88 -24.68
C ILE A 3 12.04 -6.49 -24.09
N GLN A 4 11.50 -7.56 -24.68
CA GLN A 4 10.34 -8.27 -24.18
C GLN A 4 10.61 -8.92 -22.81
N GLU A 5 11.75 -9.60 -22.66
CA GLU A 5 12.17 -10.19 -21.37
C GLU A 5 12.29 -9.12 -20.28
N ARG A 6 12.76 -7.92 -20.65
CA ARG A 6 12.86 -6.79 -19.73
C ARG A 6 11.50 -6.25 -19.31
N ILE A 7 10.60 -6.05 -20.26
CA ILE A 7 9.24 -5.60 -19.98
C ILE A 7 8.52 -6.62 -19.10
N TRP A 8 8.64 -7.92 -19.41
CA TRP A 8 8.09 -9.00 -18.62
C TRP A 8 8.62 -9.04 -17.18
N SER A 9 9.94 -8.94 -17.02
CA SER A 9 10.58 -8.89 -15.70
C SER A 9 10.08 -7.68 -14.89
N ASP A 10 9.91 -6.53 -15.52
CA ASP A 10 9.40 -5.33 -14.86
C ASP A 10 7.90 -5.43 -14.54
N LEU A 11 7.10 -6.03 -15.42
CA LEU A 11 5.67 -6.28 -15.22
C LEU A 11 5.46 -7.14 -13.97
N THR A 12 6.10 -8.29 -13.92
CA THR A 12 6.00 -9.24 -12.80
C THR A 12 6.50 -8.61 -11.49
N THR A 13 7.59 -7.85 -11.54
CA THR A 13 8.09 -7.10 -10.37
C THR A 13 7.10 -6.02 -9.92
N SER A 14 6.47 -5.31 -10.85
CA SER A 14 5.50 -4.25 -10.54
C SER A 14 4.23 -4.80 -9.90
N ASP A 15 3.76 -5.98 -10.32
CA ASP A 15 2.63 -6.68 -9.71
C ASP A 15 2.91 -7.01 -8.26
N TYR A 16 4.08 -7.65 -8.00
CA TYR A 16 4.53 -7.93 -6.64
C TYR A 16 4.60 -6.68 -5.77
N GLN A 17 5.15 -5.57 -6.28
CA GLN A 17 5.23 -4.30 -5.56
C GLN A 17 3.84 -3.74 -5.23
N ALA A 18 2.90 -3.81 -6.17
CA ALA A 18 1.53 -3.36 -5.98
C ALA A 18 0.79 -4.19 -4.92
N ILE A 19 0.95 -5.53 -4.96
CA ILE A 19 0.39 -6.47 -3.98
C ILE A 19 0.98 -6.21 -2.59
N TYR A 20 2.32 -6.15 -2.48
CA TYR A 20 3.01 -5.91 -1.21
C TYR A 20 2.55 -4.59 -0.59
N ALA A 21 2.53 -3.49 -1.36
CA ALA A 21 2.09 -2.19 -0.89
C ALA A 21 0.61 -2.20 -0.45
N SER A 22 -0.24 -2.96 -1.15
CA SER A 22 -1.66 -3.15 -0.79
C SER A 22 -1.83 -3.82 0.58
N ILE A 23 -1.13 -4.94 0.81
CA ILE A 23 -1.18 -5.66 2.08
C ILE A 23 -0.62 -4.79 3.21
N TYR A 24 0.50 -4.10 2.97
CA TYR A 24 1.10 -3.18 3.93
C TYR A 24 0.12 -2.08 4.33
N ASN A 25 -0.49 -1.40 3.35
CA ASN A 25 -1.48 -0.34 3.58
C ASN A 25 -2.70 -0.83 4.34
N SER A 26 -3.20 -2.02 4.02
CA SER A 26 -4.32 -2.62 4.75
C SER A 26 -4.01 -2.77 6.24
N ARG A 27 -2.78 -3.18 6.60
CA ARG A 27 -2.36 -3.27 8.00
C ARG A 27 -2.23 -1.92 8.68
N VAL A 28 -1.62 -0.95 8.00
CA VAL A 28 -1.48 0.41 8.52
C VAL A 28 -2.85 1.06 8.72
N ARG A 29 -3.77 0.88 7.76
CA ARG A 29 -5.15 1.36 7.83
C ARG A 29 -5.88 0.77 9.03
N LYS A 30 -5.85 -0.55 9.23
CA LYS A 30 -6.48 -1.21 10.38
C LYS A 30 -5.97 -0.67 11.71
N LEU A 31 -4.67 -0.39 11.82
CA LEU A 31 -4.08 0.23 13.01
C LEU A 31 -4.61 1.65 13.23
N SER A 32 -4.61 2.48 12.19
CA SER A 32 -5.11 3.86 12.23
C SER A 32 -6.60 3.91 12.60
N ASP A 33 -7.41 3.09 11.94
CA ASP A 33 -8.85 2.98 12.16
C ASP A 33 -9.15 2.52 13.60
N GLY A 34 -8.43 1.51 14.10
CA GLY A 34 -8.59 1.04 15.48
C GLY A 34 -8.29 2.12 16.52
N ILE A 35 -7.22 2.90 16.30
CA ILE A 35 -6.87 4.03 17.15
C ILE A 35 -7.95 5.12 17.11
N ASN A 36 -8.45 5.44 15.92
CA ASN A 36 -9.49 6.46 15.75
C ASN A 36 -10.80 6.03 16.43
N ILE A 37 -11.22 4.77 16.22
CA ILE A 37 -12.40 4.18 16.88
C ILE A 37 -12.26 4.25 18.40
N PHE A 38 -11.11 3.85 18.95
CA PHE A 38 -10.86 3.95 20.39
C PHE A 38 -11.02 5.39 20.89
N THR A 39 -10.37 6.35 20.23
CA THR A 39 -10.45 7.76 20.65
C THR A 39 -11.87 8.32 20.55
N THR A 40 -12.60 7.98 19.48
CA THR A 40 -14.00 8.40 19.30
C THR A 40 -14.93 7.76 20.34
N ALA A 41 -14.73 6.49 20.67
CA ALA A 41 -15.51 5.79 21.69
C ALA A 41 -15.29 6.41 23.08
N VAL A 42 -14.04 6.74 23.44
CA VAL A 42 -13.74 7.46 24.69
C VAL A 42 -14.41 8.83 24.67
N SER A 43 -14.35 9.57 23.55
CA SER A 43 -15.01 10.87 23.42
C SER A 43 -16.54 10.77 23.55
N SER A 44 -17.20 9.78 22.95
CA SER A 44 -18.65 9.64 23.05
C SER A 44 -19.12 9.11 24.42
N ALA A 45 -18.32 8.25 25.05
CA ALA A 45 -18.60 7.73 26.39
C ALA A 45 -18.55 8.80 27.49
N SER A 46 -17.90 9.95 27.22
CA SER A 46 -17.88 11.09 28.15
C SER A 46 -19.27 11.63 28.49
N VAL A 47 -20.22 11.58 27.55
CA VAL A 47 -21.58 12.11 27.72
C VAL A 47 -22.58 11.00 28.06
N GLY A 48 -22.43 9.82 27.45
CA GLY A 48 -23.41 8.73 27.58
C GLY A 48 -23.33 7.92 28.87
N ALA A 49 -22.22 8.01 29.61
CA ALA A 49 -21.97 7.18 30.80
C ALA A 49 -21.63 7.99 32.06
N TRP A 50 -22.07 9.26 32.14
CA TRP A 50 -21.74 10.16 33.24
C TRP A 50 -22.01 9.56 34.63
N ALA A 51 -23.19 8.96 34.83
CA ALA A 51 -23.56 8.30 36.08
C ALA A 51 -22.66 7.08 36.45
N ILE A 52 -22.05 6.42 35.45
CA ILE A 52 -21.10 5.31 35.69
C ILE A 52 -19.74 5.86 36.13
N TRP A 53 -19.31 6.98 35.54
CA TRP A 53 -18.02 7.59 35.84
C TRP A 53 -17.95 8.18 37.25
N GLU A 54 -19.07 8.59 37.83
CA GLU A 54 -19.15 9.02 39.24
C GLU A 54 -18.75 7.90 40.21
N HIS A 55 -19.04 6.63 39.87
CA HIS A 55 -18.67 5.48 40.69
C HIS A 55 -17.26 4.94 40.40
N LEU A 56 -16.69 5.25 39.23
CA LEU A 56 -15.37 4.79 38.79
C LEU A 56 -14.48 5.93 38.24
N PRO A 57 -14.26 7.02 39.00
CA PRO A 57 -13.58 8.21 38.49
C PRO A 57 -12.12 7.94 38.11
N GLY A 58 -11.45 7.02 38.81
CA GLY A 58 -10.08 6.62 38.49
C GLY A 58 -9.94 5.92 37.15
N LEU A 59 -10.88 5.02 36.81
CA LEU A 59 -10.89 4.34 35.51
C LEU A 59 -11.16 5.33 34.37
N TRP A 60 -12.08 6.27 34.59
CA TRP A 60 -12.38 7.31 33.62
C TRP A 60 -11.18 8.22 33.35
N GLY A 61 -10.54 8.72 34.41
CA GLY A 61 -9.33 9.54 34.29
C GLY A 61 -8.20 8.82 33.56
N PHE A 62 -8.04 7.51 33.78
CA PHE A 62 -7.08 6.68 33.06
C PHE A 62 -7.39 6.56 31.56
N LEU A 63 -8.65 6.34 31.19
CA LEU A 63 -9.08 6.29 29.78
C LEU A 63 -8.83 7.62 29.06
N ILE A 64 -9.12 8.75 29.73
CA ILE A 64 -8.81 10.08 29.21
C ILE A 64 -7.30 10.24 29.01
N ALA A 65 -6.50 9.92 30.03
CA ALA A 65 -5.04 10.06 29.96
C ALA A 65 -4.44 9.25 28.80
N ILE A 66 -4.90 8.00 28.61
CA ILE A 66 -4.50 7.18 27.46
C ILE A 66 -4.93 7.82 26.14
N SER A 67 -6.17 8.28 26.03
CA SER A 67 -6.68 8.90 24.80
C SER A 67 -5.85 10.13 24.40
N GLN A 68 -5.53 11.00 25.36
CA GLN A 68 -4.67 12.15 25.13
C GLN A 68 -3.25 11.75 24.74
N PHE A 69 -2.66 10.77 25.44
CA PHE A 69 -1.34 10.25 25.11
C PHE A 69 -1.29 9.67 23.69
N ILE A 70 -2.28 8.86 23.30
CA ILE A 70 -2.36 8.29 21.96
C ILE A 70 -2.43 9.40 20.91
N ASN A 71 -3.28 10.42 21.11
CA ASN A 71 -3.39 11.55 20.17
C ASN A 71 -2.07 12.30 19.99
N LEU A 72 -1.31 12.49 21.07
CA LEU A 72 0.02 13.10 21.02
C LEU A 72 1.07 12.18 20.38
N ALA A 73 0.93 10.86 20.54
CA ALA A 73 1.87 9.87 20.01
C ALA A 73 1.68 9.58 18.51
N LYS A 74 0.46 9.71 17.96
CA LYS A 74 0.13 9.48 16.53
C LYS A 74 1.16 10.05 15.54
N PRO A 75 1.55 11.35 15.60
CA PRO A 75 2.50 11.92 14.64
C PRO A 75 3.92 11.35 14.76
N TYR A 76 4.27 10.71 15.88
CA TYR A 76 5.59 10.10 16.07
C TYR A 76 5.66 8.66 15.59
N ILE A 77 4.52 8.03 15.28
CA ILE A 77 4.45 6.67 14.74
C ILE A 77 4.52 6.76 13.21
N PRO A 78 5.66 6.42 12.56
CA PRO A 78 5.86 6.69 11.14
C PRO A 78 4.81 6.05 10.23
N ARG A 79 4.34 4.85 10.60
CA ARG A 79 3.31 4.13 9.85
C ARG A 79 1.98 4.90 9.80
N ILE A 80 1.58 5.52 10.90
CA ILE A 80 0.31 6.25 11.01
C ILE A 80 0.48 7.64 10.39
N ARG A 81 1.57 8.33 10.71
CA ARG A 81 1.88 9.66 10.18
C ARG A 81 1.90 9.68 8.65
N ASP A 82 2.57 8.69 8.05
CA ASP A 82 2.82 8.67 6.60
C ASP A 82 1.77 7.83 5.85
N TYR A 83 0.63 7.48 6.48
CA TYR A 83 -0.40 6.61 5.89
C TYR A 83 -0.84 7.04 4.50
N GLU A 84 -1.13 8.34 4.31
CA GLU A 84 -1.55 8.88 3.01
C GLU A 84 -0.45 8.69 1.95
N LEU A 85 0.82 8.87 2.32
CA LEU A 85 1.94 8.65 1.41
C LEU A 85 2.07 7.17 1.02
N TYR A 86 1.85 6.23 1.95
CA TYR A 86 1.84 4.82 1.59
C TYR A 86 0.65 4.47 0.69
N HIS A 87 -0.52 5.08 0.92
CA HIS A 87 -1.70 4.91 0.08
C HIS A 87 -1.44 5.39 -1.35
N GLU A 88 -0.90 6.60 -1.51
CA GLU A 88 -0.48 7.12 -2.81
C GLU A 88 0.57 6.23 -3.48
N LEU A 89 1.55 5.71 -2.72
CA LEU A 89 2.57 4.81 -3.24
C LEU A 89 1.97 3.49 -3.76
N GLN A 90 0.97 2.93 -3.09
CA GLN A 90 0.27 1.75 -3.59
C GLN A 90 -0.46 2.05 -4.89
N LEU A 91 -1.17 3.17 -4.97
CA LEU A 91 -1.84 3.58 -6.22
C LEU A 91 -0.82 3.76 -7.34
N HIS A 92 0.34 4.32 -7.01
CA HIS A 92 1.43 4.51 -7.95
C HIS A 92 2.01 3.19 -8.49
N TYR A 93 2.21 2.18 -7.63
CA TYR A 93 2.63 0.86 -8.08
C TYR A 93 1.57 0.17 -8.94
N LYS A 94 0.29 0.30 -8.58
CA LYS A 94 -0.82 -0.25 -9.39
C LYS A 94 -0.90 0.40 -10.77
N GLU A 95 -0.76 1.72 -10.85
CA GLU A 95 -0.74 2.44 -12.12
C GLU A 95 0.40 1.96 -13.02
N ARG A 96 1.63 1.83 -12.48
CA ARG A 96 2.76 1.26 -13.23
C ARG A 96 2.46 -0.14 -13.75
N HIS A 97 1.90 -0.98 -12.89
CA HIS A 97 1.56 -2.34 -13.26
C HIS A 97 0.55 -2.38 -14.40
N TYR A 98 -0.53 -1.59 -14.34
CA TYR A 98 -1.51 -1.50 -15.41
C TYR A 98 -0.92 -1.02 -16.74
N GLU A 99 -0.04 -0.02 -16.72
CA GLU A 99 0.63 0.45 -17.94
C GLU A 99 1.55 -0.60 -18.55
N LEU A 100 2.25 -1.38 -17.72
CA LEU A 100 3.10 -2.48 -18.18
C LEU A 100 2.26 -3.66 -18.68
N ASP A 101 1.11 -3.92 -18.06
CA ASP A 101 0.19 -4.99 -18.45
C ASP A 101 -0.45 -4.69 -19.81
N ASP A 102 -0.90 -3.45 -20.02
CA ASP A 102 -1.41 -2.97 -21.30
C ASP A 102 -0.34 -3.04 -22.40
N LEU A 103 0.89 -2.60 -22.09
CA LEU A 103 2.02 -2.73 -23.02
C LEU A 103 2.30 -4.20 -23.35
N TRP A 104 2.25 -5.10 -22.35
CA TRP A 104 2.46 -6.53 -22.56
C TRP A 104 1.36 -7.15 -23.43
N LEU A 105 0.11 -6.73 -23.27
CA LEU A 105 -0.99 -7.17 -24.12
C LEU A 105 -0.74 -6.79 -25.59
N GLN A 106 -0.36 -5.53 -25.86
CA GLN A 106 -0.03 -5.07 -27.21
C GLN A 106 1.15 -5.87 -27.82
N ILE A 107 2.15 -6.19 -27.01
CA ILE A 107 3.28 -7.05 -27.43
C ILE A 107 2.80 -8.46 -27.77
N SER A 108 1.92 -9.04 -26.96
CA SER A 108 1.40 -10.40 -27.15
C SER A 108 0.54 -10.54 -28.41
N LEU A 109 -0.15 -9.45 -28.80
CA LEU A 109 -0.92 -9.37 -30.04
C LEU A 109 -0.05 -9.16 -31.28
N GLY A 110 1.23 -8.80 -31.10
CA GLY A 110 2.14 -8.48 -32.19
C GLY A 110 1.92 -7.09 -32.79
N ASP A 111 1.24 -6.21 -32.08
CA ASP A 111 0.85 -4.88 -32.56
C ASP A 111 2.01 -3.87 -32.56
N LEU A 112 3.15 -4.21 -31.96
CA LEU A 112 4.27 -3.30 -31.74
C LEU A 112 5.57 -3.78 -32.38
N THR A 113 6.23 -2.87 -33.09
CA THR A 113 7.62 -3.03 -33.51
C THR A 113 8.58 -2.88 -32.32
N GLU A 114 9.84 -3.31 -32.48
CA GLU A 114 10.83 -3.23 -31.41
C GLU A 114 11.12 -1.79 -30.95
N ASP A 115 11.11 -0.83 -31.87
CA ASP A 115 11.33 0.57 -31.54
C ASP A 115 10.13 1.19 -30.82
N GLU A 116 8.91 0.82 -31.18
CA GLU A 116 7.69 1.22 -30.47
C GLU A 116 7.68 0.64 -29.05
N MET A 117 8.02 -0.64 -28.88
CA MET A 117 8.18 -1.27 -27.56
C MET A 117 9.16 -0.48 -26.67
N LYS A 118 10.34 -0.14 -27.21
CA LYS A 118 11.36 0.62 -26.47
C LYS A 118 10.87 2.02 -26.08
N ASN A 119 10.16 2.69 -26.97
CA ASN A 119 9.66 4.04 -26.74
C ASN A 119 8.56 4.06 -25.67
N SER A 120 7.58 3.16 -25.78
CA SER A 120 6.51 3.00 -24.78
C SER A 120 7.04 2.58 -23.41
N TYR A 121 7.97 1.62 -23.38
CA TYR A 121 8.60 1.23 -22.12
C TYR A 121 9.40 2.39 -21.48
N ARG A 122 10.11 3.17 -22.29
CA ARG A 122 10.85 4.35 -21.80
C ARG A 122 9.91 5.41 -21.23
N SER A 123 8.76 5.67 -21.85
CA SER A 123 7.81 6.66 -21.33
C SER A 123 7.23 6.25 -19.97
N ILE A 124 6.84 4.98 -19.83
CA ILE A 124 6.38 4.40 -18.56
C ILE A 124 7.47 4.56 -17.48
N TYR A 125 8.70 4.17 -17.82
CA TYR A 125 9.84 4.26 -16.89
C TYR A 125 10.11 5.70 -16.43
N GLN A 126 10.09 6.68 -17.35
CA GLN A 126 10.32 8.08 -17.02
C GLN A 126 9.20 8.66 -16.15
N LYS A 127 7.94 8.34 -16.46
CA LYS A 127 6.79 8.73 -15.63
C LYS A 127 6.96 8.20 -14.21
N PHE A 128 7.26 6.91 -14.07
CA PHE A 128 7.45 6.26 -12.77
C PHE A 128 8.64 6.80 -11.99
N PHE A 129 9.78 7.03 -12.65
CA PHE A 129 10.98 7.57 -12.00
C PHE A 129 10.73 8.97 -11.40
N ASN A 130 10.03 9.84 -12.12
CA ASN A 130 9.73 11.18 -11.63
C ASN A 130 8.79 11.16 -10.42
N LEU A 131 7.80 10.28 -10.43
CA LEU A 131 6.85 10.11 -9.34
C LEU A 131 7.50 9.44 -8.11
N SER A 132 8.42 8.50 -8.33
CA SER A 132 9.20 7.82 -7.28
C SER A 132 9.99 8.79 -6.41
N LYS A 133 10.40 9.95 -6.94
CA LYS A 133 11.10 11.00 -6.17
C LYS A 133 10.26 11.54 -5.01
N LYS A 134 8.93 11.57 -5.15
CA LYS A 134 8.00 11.98 -4.08
C LYS A 134 8.06 11.05 -2.86
N PHE A 135 8.36 9.77 -3.10
CA PHE A 135 8.30 8.72 -2.10
C PHE A 135 9.66 8.35 -1.49
N LEU A 136 10.74 9.07 -1.82
CA LEU A 136 12.10 8.79 -1.32
C LEU A 136 12.21 8.76 0.22
N LYS A 137 11.33 9.48 0.92
CA LYS A 137 11.30 9.54 2.38
C LYS A 137 10.44 8.45 3.02
N VAL A 138 9.64 7.74 2.21
CA VAL A 138 8.74 6.69 2.68
C VAL A 138 9.57 5.44 2.96
N ARG A 139 9.62 5.02 4.23
CA ARG A 139 10.32 3.80 4.64
C ARG A 139 9.30 2.68 4.79
N ILE A 140 9.21 1.81 3.78
CA ILE A 140 8.52 0.54 3.93
C ILE A 140 9.41 -0.39 4.76
N GLU A 141 8.96 -0.76 5.95
CA GLU A 141 9.67 -1.76 6.76
C GLU A 141 9.52 -3.15 6.13
N ASN A 142 10.64 -3.87 6.05
CA ASN A 142 10.61 -5.27 5.64
C ASN A 142 9.90 -6.09 6.74
N ASN A 143 8.80 -6.73 6.38
CA ASN A 143 8.02 -7.56 7.28
C ASN A 143 7.82 -8.93 6.64
N HIS A 144 8.51 -9.93 7.17
CA HIS A 144 8.48 -11.30 6.67
C HIS A 144 7.06 -11.92 6.59
N LYS A 145 6.12 -11.50 7.45
CA LYS A 145 4.72 -11.95 7.36
C LYS A 145 3.95 -11.28 6.21
N ILE A 146 4.33 -10.06 5.83
CA ILE A 146 3.74 -9.37 4.66
C ILE A 146 4.34 -9.95 3.40
N GLU A 147 5.66 -10.13 3.38
CA GLU A 147 6.40 -10.74 2.27
C GLU A 147 5.84 -12.12 1.92
N LYS A 148 5.71 -13.03 2.89
CA LYS A 148 5.11 -14.36 2.65
C LYS A 148 3.73 -14.31 2.03
N LEU A 149 2.87 -13.40 2.51
CA LEU A 149 1.52 -13.26 1.97
C LEU A 149 1.54 -12.65 0.56
N ALA A 150 2.39 -11.65 0.34
CA ALA A 150 2.57 -11.00 -0.95
C ALA A 150 3.09 -11.99 -2.01
N VAL A 151 4.07 -12.83 -1.66
CA VAL A 151 4.58 -13.89 -2.54
C VAL A 151 3.46 -14.87 -2.90
N SER A 152 2.69 -15.35 -1.92
CA SER A 152 1.59 -16.27 -2.23
C SER A 152 0.51 -15.66 -3.13
N GLU A 153 0.15 -14.40 -2.92
CA GLU A 153 -0.84 -13.71 -3.78
C GLU A 153 -0.27 -13.42 -5.17
N TRP A 154 1.01 -13.07 -5.26
CA TRP A 154 1.72 -12.83 -6.51
C TRP A 154 1.86 -14.10 -7.35
N GLU A 155 2.21 -15.24 -6.75
CA GLU A 155 2.26 -16.53 -7.44
C GLU A 155 0.89 -16.90 -8.05
N LEU A 156 -0.20 -16.64 -7.32
CA LEU A 156 -1.56 -16.82 -7.82
C LEU A 156 -1.90 -15.84 -8.96
N SER A 157 -1.39 -14.61 -8.90
CA SER A 157 -1.53 -13.61 -9.96
C SER A 157 -0.79 -14.04 -11.23
N LEU A 158 0.45 -14.49 -11.10
CA LEU A 158 1.27 -15.01 -12.21
C LEU A 158 0.62 -16.18 -12.93
N ALA A 159 -0.10 -17.04 -12.21
CA ALA A 159 -0.83 -18.16 -12.81
C ALA A 159 -1.85 -17.70 -13.87
N LYS A 160 -2.39 -16.47 -13.76
CA LYS A 160 -3.30 -15.91 -14.77
C LYS A 160 -2.62 -15.74 -16.14
N TYR A 161 -1.36 -15.32 -16.13
CA TYR A 161 -0.57 -15.16 -17.36
C TYR A 161 -0.07 -16.50 -17.91
N GLY A 162 0.12 -17.51 -17.05
CA GLY A 162 0.45 -18.87 -17.47
C GLY A 162 -0.73 -19.63 -18.09
N ALA A 163 -1.96 -19.29 -17.70
CA ALA A 163 -3.18 -19.90 -18.23
C ALA A 163 -3.60 -19.37 -19.61
N THR A 164 -3.08 -18.22 -20.04
CA THR A 164 -3.38 -17.59 -21.35
C THR A 164 -2.48 -18.06 -22.49
N ASN A 165 -1.50 -18.94 -22.22
CA ASN A 165 -0.55 -19.45 -23.21
C ASN A 165 -0.84 -20.89 -23.67
N ASN A 166 -2.09 -21.36 -23.55
CA ASN A 166 -2.55 -22.65 -24.12
C ASN A 166 -3.60 -22.43 -25.21
#